data_AF-A0A832CNK7-F1
#
_entry.id   AF-A0A832CNK7-F1
#
_cell.length_a   1.000
_cell.length_b   1.000
_cell.length_c   1.000
_cell.angle_alpha   90.00
_cell.angle_beta   90.00
_cell.angle_gamma   90.00
#
_symmetry.space_group_name_H-M   'P 1'
#
loop_
_entity.id
_entity.type
_entity.pdbx_description
1 polymer ?
#
loop_
_entity_poly.entity_id
_entity_poly.type
_entity_poly.pdbx_seq_one_letter_code
_entity_poly.pdbx_strand_id
1 'polypeptide(L)'
;MEIPRQRSAEEQLMWAKLVRSEEALRAVEMYFPRDSYHIRRAHQDLARLYLAQDRLDEAMLLLDELARLDTDPEFRAFGLAGQAFVHARRREHDQALKALADLQPLALRLDGQMSSLVRATLEQLRRHMDEQTEAAWEQLLKSLPGEPDEEEAPENGTRD
;
A
#
# COMPACT_ATOMS: atom_id res chain seq x y z
N MET A 1 -5.21 24.19 11.97
CA MET A 1 -6.61 23.93 11.54
C MET A 1 -7.20 22.96 12.54
N GLU A 2 -8.41 23.21 13.02
CA GLU A 2 -9.08 22.29 13.96
C GLU A 2 -9.62 21.08 13.18
N ILE A 3 -9.45 19.87 13.71
CA ILE A 3 -9.90 18.64 13.07
C ILE A 3 -11.25 18.25 13.69
N PRO A 4 -12.37 18.34 12.96
CA PRO A 4 -13.66 17.97 13.50
C PRO A 4 -13.73 16.45 13.70
N ARG A 5 -14.12 16.05 14.91
CA ARG A 5 -14.48 14.66 15.21
C ARG A 5 -15.80 14.30 14.55
N GLN A 6 -15.79 13.24 13.73
CA GLN A 6 -16.97 12.70 13.07
C GLN A 6 -17.77 11.75 13.99
N ARG A 7 -18.88 11.19 13.48
CA ARG A 7 -19.77 10.34 14.30
C ARG A 7 -19.27 8.90 14.43
N SER A 8 -18.44 8.45 13.49
CA SER A 8 -17.85 7.10 13.45
C SER A 8 -16.43 7.13 12.90
N ALA A 9 -15.68 6.04 13.09
CA ALA A 9 -14.33 5.88 12.53
C ALA A 9 -14.35 5.85 10.99
N GLU A 10 -15.39 5.25 10.40
CA GLU A 10 -15.62 5.24 8.95
C GLU A 10 -15.79 6.66 8.41
N GLU A 11 -16.68 7.46 9.02
CA GLU A 11 -16.89 8.85 8.63
C GLU A 11 -15.61 9.68 8.83
N GLN A 12 -14.87 9.42 9.91
CA GLN A 12 -13.59 10.09 10.18
C GLN A 12 -12.56 9.78 9.09
N LEU A 13 -12.45 8.51 8.69
CA LEU A 13 -11.54 8.10 7.62
C LEU A 13 -11.98 8.68 6.27
N MET A 14 -13.28 8.65 5.95
CA MET A 14 -13.81 9.24 4.71
C MET A 14 -13.48 10.73 4.64
N TRP A 15 -13.71 11.46 5.73
CA TRP A 15 -13.35 12.88 5.81
C TRP A 15 -11.83 13.08 5.68
N ALA A 16 -11.02 12.26 6.35
CA ALA A 16 -9.57 12.35 6.27
C ALA A 16 -9.04 12.12 4.85
N LYS A 17 -9.62 11.16 4.12
CA LYS A 17 -9.32 10.90 2.70
C LYS A 17 -9.67 12.07 1.78
N LEU A 18 -10.71 12.84 2.09
CA LEU A 18 -11.06 14.05 1.32
C LEU A 18 -10.07 15.18 1.56
N VAL A 19 -9.65 15.37 2.82
CA VAL A 19 -8.69 16.42 3.20
C VAL A 19 -7.27 16.08 2.75
N ARG A 20 -6.92 14.78 2.70
CA ARG A 20 -5.60 14.26 2.30
C ARG A 20 -4.43 14.87 3.09
N SER A 21 -4.64 15.14 4.38
CA SER A 21 -3.59 15.61 5.28
C SER A 21 -3.16 14.54 6.27
N GLU A 22 -1.91 14.63 6.71
CA GLU A 22 -1.36 13.74 7.72
C GLU A 22 -2.14 13.84 9.03
N GLU A 23 -2.46 15.07 9.46
CA GLU A 23 -3.13 15.31 10.72
C GLU A 23 -4.56 14.72 10.69
N ALA A 24 -5.26 14.84 9.57
CA ALA A 24 -6.60 14.28 9.42
C ALA A 24 -6.59 12.73 9.49
N LEU A 25 -5.61 12.08 8.87
CA LEU A 25 -5.49 10.63 8.92
C LEU A 25 -5.09 10.14 10.32
N ARG A 26 -4.16 10.84 11.00
CA ARG A 26 -3.82 10.54 12.41
C ARG A 26 -5.01 10.72 13.36
N ALA A 27 -5.94 11.62 13.05
CA ALA A 27 -7.13 11.84 13.86
C ALA A 27 -8.08 10.63 13.91
N VAL A 28 -8.02 9.71 12.93
CA VAL A 28 -8.80 8.45 12.96
C VAL A 28 -8.46 7.64 14.20
N GLU A 29 -7.18 7.40 14.45
CA GLU A 29 -6.69 6.69 15.63
C GLU A 29 -6.93 7.50 16.92
N MET A 30 -6.71 8.82 16.87
CA MET A 30 -6.93 9.69 18.03
C MET A 30 -8.38 9.66 18.53
N TYR A 31 -9.37 9.71 17.63
CA TYR A 31 -10.79 9.81 18.00
C TYR A 31 -11.49 8.45 18.13
N PHE A 32 -10.96 7.41 17.46
CA PHE A 32 -11.55 6.08 17.44
C PHE A 32 -10.50 4.98 17.70
N PRO A 33 -9.79 5.02 18.85
CA PRO A 33 -8.64 4.15 19.12
C PRO A 33 -8.97 2.65 19.25
N ARG A 34 -10.26 2.29 19.24
CA ARG A 34 -10.73 0.89 19.34
C ARG A 34 -11.16 0.31 17.99
N ASP A 35 -11.18 1.11 16.93
CA ASP A 35 -11.57 0.66 15.60
C ASP A 35 -10.34 0.31 14.77
N SER A 36 -9.80 -0.88 15.04
CA SER A 36 -8.54 -1.34 14.43
C SER A 36 -8.61 -1.39 12.90
N TYR A 37 -9.78 -1.65 12.32
CA TYR A 37 -9.93 -1.73 10.86
C TYR A 37 -9.73 -0.35 10.22
N HIS A 38 -10.45 0.67 10.70
CA HIS A 38 -10.35 2.02 10.13
C HIS A 38 -8.99 2.67 10.45
N ILE A 39 -8.38 2.35 11.60
CA ILE A 39 -7.02 2.78 11.93
C ILE A 39 -6.03 2.22 10.90
N ARG A 40 -6.05 0.92 10.61
CA ARG A 40 -5.15 0.31 9.62
C ARG A 40 -5.35 0.86 8.21
N ARG A 41 -6.60 1.16 7.83
CA ARG A 41 -6.88 1.86 6.56
C ARG A 41 -6.27 3.27 6.55
N ALA A 42 -6.40 4.02 7.64
CA ALA A 42 -5.76 5.34 7.77
C ALA A 42 -4.22 5.24 7.69
N HIS A 43 -3.63 4.20 8.28
CA HIS A 43 -2.20 3.91 8.20
C HIS A 43 -1.75 3.58 6.78
N GLN A 44 -2.54 2.84 5.98
CA GLN A 44 -2.23 2.63 4.56
C GLN A 44 -2.16 3.97 3.80
N ASP A 45 -3.14 4.85 4.03
CA ASP A 45 -3.19 6.15 3.36
C ASP A 45 -2.06 7.09 3.83
N LEU A 46 -1.70 7.05 5.12
CA LEU A 46 -0.52 7.76 5.64
C LEU A 46 0.77 7.23 5.04
N ALA A 47 0.93 5.91 4.95
CA ALA A 47 2.10 5.30 4.32
C ALA A 47 2.21 5.74 2.86
N ARG A 48 1.11 5.71 2.08
CA ARG A 48 1.10 6.23 0.70
C ARG A 48 1.50 7.70 0.64
N LEU A 49 0.98 8.52 1.54
CA LEU A 49 1.31 9.95 1.62
C LEU A 49 2.81 10.14 1.88
N TYR A 50 3.39 9.41 2.83
CA TYR A 50 4.81 9.48 3.14
C TYR A 50 5.69 8.97 1.99
N LEU A 51 5.32 7.86 1.35
CA LEU A 51 6.03 7.37 0.16
C LEU A 51 6.04 8.40 -0.97
N ALA A 52 4.91 9.07 -1.22
CA ALA A 52 4.81 10.12 -2.23
C ALA A 52 5.66 11.37 -1.90
N GLN A 53 5.93 11.61 -0.61
CA GLN A 53 6.75 12.72 -0.12
C GLN A 53 8.22 12.33 0.12
N ASP A 54 8.64 11.12 -0.28
CA ASP A 54 9.97 10.55 0.00
C ASP A 54 10.34 10.50 1.50
N ARG A 55 9.32 10.49 2.37
CA ARG A 55 9.43 10.37 3.84
C ARG A 55 9.55 8.91 4.24
N LEU A 56 10.65 8.29 3.81
CA LEU A 56 10.83 6.84 3.84
C LEU A 56 10.85 6.24 5.26
N ASP A 57 11.41 6.95 6.24
CA ASP A 57 11.47 6.46 7.63
C ASP A 57 10.08 6.35 8.25
N GLU A 58 9.25 7.36 8.02
CA GLU A 58 7.89 7.44 8.56
C GLU A 58 6.95 6.47 7.85
N ALA A 59 7.13 6.29 6.54
CA ALA A 59 6.47 5.24 5.79
C ALA A 59 6.82 3.85 6.35
N MET A 60 8.11 3.58 6.58
CA MET A 60 8.58 2.27 7.03
C MET A 60 7.93 1.85 8.35
N LEU A 61 7.76 2.77 9.31
CA LEU A 61 7.12 2.45 10.60
C LEU A 61 5.70 1.88 10.42
N LEU A 62 4.90 2.50 9.56
CA LEU A 62 3.53 2.05 9.27
C LEU A 62 3.53 0.75 8.44
N LEU A 63 4.45 0.63 7.49
CA LEU A 63 4.57 -0.56 6.66
C LEU A 63 5.00 -1.78 7.48
N ASP A 64 5.92 -1.62 8.43
CA ASP A 64 6.34 -2.65 9.38
C ASP A 64 5.18 -3.11 10.27
N GLU A 65 4.32 -2.20 10.70
CA GLU A 65 3.12 -2.55 11.45
C GLU A 65 2.18 -3.40 10.61
N LEU A 66 1.88 -2.97 9.38
CA LEU A 66 0.95 -3.65 8.49
C LEU A 66 1.48 -5.02 8.02
N ALA A 67 2.79 -5.12 7.74
CA ALA A 67 3.44 -6.36 7.28
C ALA A 67 3.46 -7.48 8.35
N ARG A 68 3.29 -7.13 9.63
CA ARG A 68 3.23 -8.08 10.76
C ARG A 68 1.83 -8.67 10.99
N LEU A 69 0.82 -8.26 10.23
CA LEU A 69 -0.57 -8.70 10.41
C LEU A 69 -0.83 -10.06 9.74
N ASP A 70 -0.75 -11.15 10.50
CA ASP A 70 -1.02 -12.49 9.95
C ASP A 70 -2.51 -12.75 9.67
N THR A 71 -3.42 -12.07 10.39
CA THR A 71 -4.87 -12.27 10.27
C THR A 71 -5.51 -11.52 9.12
N ASP A 72 -4.79 -10.55 8.54
CA ASP A 72 -5.34 -9.61 7.57
C ASP A 72 -4.44 -9.54 6.32
N PRO A 73 -4.58 -10.49 5.38
CA PRO A 73 -3.63 -10.67 4.29
C PRO A 73 -3.53 -9.47 3.33
N GLU A 74 -4.58 -8.65 3.22
CA GLU A 74 -4.58 -7.42 2.42
C GLU A 74 -3.64 -6.35 3.03
N PHE A 75 -3.72 -6.11 4.34
CA PHE A 75 -2.83 -5.18 5.03
C PHE A 75 -1.39 -5.70 5.02
N ARG A 76 -1.20 -7.00 5.21
CA ARG A 76 0.12 -7.63 5.12
C ARG A 76 0.75 -7.46 3.75
N ALA A 77 -0.01 -7.73 2.68
CA ALA A 77 0.46 -7.54 1.31
C ALA A 77 0.87 -6.07 1.06
N PHE A 78 0.05 -5.12 1.49
CA PHE A 78 0.35 -3.70 1.38
C PHE A 78 1.66 -3.33 2.11
N GLY A 79 1.83 -3.79 3.35
CA GLY A 79 3.03 -3.55 4.15
C GLY A 79 4.29 -4.07 3.45
N LEU A 80 4.27 -5.33 3.02
CA LEU A 80 5.39 -5.98 2.32
C LEU A 80 5.73 -5.29 0.99
N ALA A 81 4.73 -4.89 0.22
CA ALA A 81 4.94 -4.16 -1.04
C ALA A 81 5.60 -2.79 -0.79
N GLY A 82 5.18 -2.05 0.24
CA GLY A 82 5.82 -0.79 0.60
C GLY A 82 7.23 -0.98 1.16
N GLN A 83 7.46 -2.00 2.00
CA GLN A 83 8.80 -2.33 2.53
C GLN A 83 9.77 -2.60 1.39
N ALA A 84 9.37 -3.41 0.40
CA ALA A 84 10.17 -3.69 -0.78
C ALA A 84 10.60 -2.40 -1.50
N PHE A 85 9.64 -1.49 -1.72
CA PHE A 85 9.91 -0.20 -2.35
C PHE A 85 10.88 0.66 -1.52
N VAL A 86 10.66 0.80 -0.21
CA VAL A 86 11.53 1.61 0.66
C VAL A 86 12.95 1.04 0.69
N HIS A 87 13.10 -0.28 0.86
CA HIS A 87 14.40 -0.94 0.84
C HIS A 87 15.11 -0.74 -0.50
N ALA A 88 14.40 -0.89 -1.63
CA ALA A 88 14.96 -0.62 -2.95
C ALA A 88 15.41 0.84 -3.11
N ARG A 89 14.65 1.82 -2.60
CA ARG A 89 15.04 3.24 -2.58
C ARG A 89 16.29 3.49 -1.75
N ARG A 90 16.44 2.78 -0.63
CA ARG A 90 17.64 2.84 0.23
C ARG A 90 18.83 2.02 -0.30
N ARG A 91 18.69 1.35 -1.44
CA ARG A 91 19.69 0.41 -2.01
C ARG A 91 19.97 -0.80 -1.11
N GLU A 92 19.00 -1.15 -0.27
CA GLU A 92 18.99 -2.33 0.60
C GLU A 92 18.40 -3.51 -0.18
N HIS A 93 19.11 -3.95 -1.23
CA HIS A 93 18.55 -4.88 -2.22
C HIS A 93 18.14 -6.23 -1.61
N ASP A 94 18.92 -6.78 -0.69
CA ASP A 94 18.61 -8.07 -0.06
C ASP A 94 17.31 -8.00 0.75
N GLN A 95 17.10 -6.91 1.49
CA GLN A 95 15.87 -6.67 2.25
C GLN A 95 14.68 -6.46 1.32
N ALA A 96 14.87 -5.74 0.21
CA ALA A 96 13.83 -5.55 -0.79
C ALA A 96 13.39 -6.88 -1.41
N LEU A 97 14.35 -7.72 -1.81
CA LEU A 97 14.09 -9.06 -2.36
C LEU A 97 13.40 -9.96 -1.34
N LYS A 98 13.81 -9.91 -0.07
CA LYS A 98 13.14 -10.66 1.00
C LYS A 98 11.67 -10.25 1.14
N ALA A 99 11.38 -8.95 1.20
CA ALA A 99 10.00 -8.45 1.31
C ALA A 99 9.14 -8.87 0.10
N LEU A 100 9.71 -8.86 -1.11
CA LEU A 100 9.03 -9.32 -2.33
C LEU A 100 8.77 -10.84 -2.32
N ALA A 101 9.68 -11.64 -1.77
CA ALA A 101 9.48 -13.09 -1.61
C ALA A 101 8.36 -13.39 -0.62
N ASP A 102 8.32 -12.66 0.50
CA ASP A 102 7.26 -12.77 1.51
C ASP A 102 5.90 -12.28 0.97
N LEU A 103 5.91 -11.33 0.03
CA LEU A 103 4.73 -10.81 -0.68
C LEU A 103 4.18 -11.80 -1.71
N GLN A 104 5.02 -12.62 -2.34
CA GLN A 104 4.64 -13.50 -3.44
C GLN A 104 3.33 -14.30 -3.22
N PRO A 105 3.11 -14.98 -2.08
CA PRO A 105 1.86 -15.72 -1.83
C PRO A 105 0.63 -14.80 -1.65
N LEU A 106 0.84 -13.50 -1.46
CA LEU A 106 -0.19 -12.50 -1.23
C LEU A 106 -0.37 -11.50 -2.39
N ALA A 107 0.36 -11.68 -3.50
CA ALA A 107 0.40 -10.69 -4.60
C ALA A 107 -0.98 -10.30 -5.15
N LEU A 108 -1.93 -11.25 -5.21
CA LEU A 108 -3.31 -11.04 -5.64
C LEU A 108 -4.15 -10.16 -4.68
N ARG A 109 -3.62 -9.84 -3.50
CA ARG A 109 -4.28 -8.98 -2.50
C ARG A 109 -3.90 -7.51 -2.64
N LEU A 110 -2.95 -7.19 -3.51
CA LEU A 110 -2.57 -5.80 -3.76
C LEU A 110 -3.65 -5.07 -4.54
N ASP A 111 -3.78 -3.78 -4.26
CA ASP A 111 -4.50 -2.89 -5.15
C ASP A 111 -3.64 -2.52 -6.38
N GLY A 112 -4.24 -1.83 -7.34
CA GLY A 112 -3.56 -1.42 -8.57
C GLY A 112 -2.33 -0.53 -8.32
N GLN A 113 -2.44 0.43 -7.40
CA GLN A 113 -1.34 1.36 -7.11
C GLN A 113 -0.12 0.62 -6.55
N MET A 114 -0.33 -0.28 -5.58
CA MET A 114 0.74 -1.06 -4.99
C MET A 114 1.28 -2.10 -5.97
N SER A 115 0.43 -2.64 -6.85
CA SER A 115 0.88 -3.52 -7.94
C SER A 115 1.84 -2.78 -8.87
N SER A 116 1.50 -1.57 -9.30
CA SER A 116 2.40 -0.74 -10.13
C SER A 116 3.68 -0.35 -9.37
N LEU A 117 3.58 -0.06 -8.07
CA LEU A 117 4.76 0.20 -7.21
C LEU A 117 5.72 -0.99 -7.19
N VAL A 118 5.18 -2.21 -7.03
CA VAL A 118 5.96 -3.45 -7.02
C VAL A 118 6.59 -3.71 -8.40
N ARG A 119 5.87 -3.49 -9.50
CA ARG A 119 6.43 -3.61 -10.86
C ARG A 119 7.63 -2.69 -11.03
N ALA A 120 7.50 -1.41 -10.68
CA ALA A 120 8.60 -0.44 -10.77
C ALA A 120 9.79 -0.82 -9.86
N THR A 121 9.51 -1.34 -8.66
CA THR A 121 10.53 -1.82 -7.73
C THR A 121 11.32 -2.99 -8.31
N LEU A 122 10.63 -3.96 -8.91
CA LEU A 122 11.24 -5.13 -9.55
C LEU A 122 12.11 -4.73 -10.74
N GLU A 123 11.65 -3.78 -11.57
CA GLU A 123 12.43 -3.25 -12.69
C GLU A 123 13.74 -2.60 -12.23
N GLN A 124 13.70 -1.85 -11.12
CA GLN A 124 14.89 -1.25 -10.52
C GLN A 124 15.87 -2.32 -10.03
N LEU A 125 15.36 -3.35 -9.35
CA LEU A 125 16.19 -4.40 -8.75
C LEU A 125 16.78 -5.36 -9.80
N ARG A 126 16.16 -5.50 -10.98
CA ARG A 126 16.56 -6.44 -12.05
C ARG A 126 18.04 -6.46 -12.39
N ARG A 127 18.71 -5.31 -12.32
CA ARG A 127 20.15 -5.21 -12.62
C ARG A 127 21.07 -5.88 -11.57
N HIS A 128 20.51 -6.27 -10.43
CA HIS A 128 21.23 -6.78 -9.27
C HIS A 128 20.85 -8.23 -8.92
N MET A 129 20.04 -8.89 -9.77
CA MET A 129 19.49 -10.22 -9.48
C MET A 129 20.27 -11.33 -10.17
N ASP A 130 20.29 -12.51 -9.56
CA ASP A 130 20.75 -13.75 -10.20
C ASP A 130 19.62 -14.43 -11.00
N GLU A 131 19.97 -15.44 -11.80
CA GLU A 131 19.05 -16.14 -12.69
C GLU A 131 17.90 -16.86 -11.96
N GLN A 132 18.17 -17.42 -10.78
CA GLN A 132 17.15 -18.13 -9.99
C GLN A 132 16.11 -17.15 -9.43
N THR A 133 16.60 -15.99 -8.99
CA THR A 133 15.82 -14.88 -8.48
C THR A 133 14.95 -14.30 -9.60
N GLU A 134 15.49 -14.14 -10.82
CA GLU A 134 14.74 -13.65 -11.99
C GLU A 134 13.50 -14.51 -12.31
N ALA A 135 13.60 -15.85 -12.26
CA ALA A 135 12.47 -16.75 -12.54
C ALA A 135 11.33 -16.61 -11.52
N ALA A 136 11.65 -16.43 -10.23
CA ALA A 136 10.65 -16.21 -9.20
C ALA A 136 9.90 -14.87 -9.41
N TRP A 137 10.61 -13.85 -9.89
CA TRP A 137 10.03 -12.53 -10.15
C TRP A 137 9.16 -12.47 -11.40
N GLU A 138 9.48 -13.22 -12.45
CA GLU A 138 8.57 -13.35 -13.59
C GLU A 138 7.22 -13.92 -13.16
N GLN A 139 7.21 -14.87 -12.21
CA GLN A 139 5.97 -15.42 -11.67
C GLN A 139 5.22 -14.37 -10.83
N LEU A 140 5.93 -13.59 -10.01
CA LEU A 140 5.32 -12.49 -9.25
C LEU A 140 4.70 -11.45 -10.20
N LEU A 141 5.41 -11.01 -11.24
CA LEU A 141 4.89 -10.02 -12.20
C LEU A 141 3.61 -10.49 -12.91
N LYS A 142 3.50 -11.80 -13.17
CA LYS A 142 2.31 -12.42 -13.77
C LYS A 142 1.14 -12.54 -12.79
N SER A 143 1.41 -12.65 -11.49
CA SER A 143 0.38 -12.77 -10.46
C SER A 143 -0.11 -11.42 -9.93
N LEU A 144 0.65 -10.34 -10.13
CA LEU A 144 0.20 -9.00 -9.79
C LEU A 144 -1.07 -8.64 -10.59
N PRO A 145 -2.10 -8.10 -9.92
CA PRO A 145 -3.26 -7.52 -10.60
C PRO A 145 -2.83 -6.58 -11.74
N GLY A 146 -3.64 -6.57 -12.80
CA GLY A 146 -3.53 -5.57 -13.86
C GLY A 146 -3.71 -4.17 -13.29
N GLU A 147 -3.28 -3.14 -14.04
CA GLU A 147 -3.78 -1.80 -13.75
C GLU A 147 -5.31 -1.88 -13.72
N PRO A 148 -6.00 -1.18 -12.80
CA PRO A 148 -7.43 -1.06 -12.90
C PRO A 148 -7.66 -0.41 -14.26
N ASP A 149 -8.11 -1.22 -15.24
CA ASP A 149 -8.71 -0.71 -16.44
C ASP A 149 -9.71 0.34 -15.96
N GLU A 150 -9.54 1.58 -16.43
CA GLU A 150 -10.45 2.67 -16.16
C GLU A 150 -11.86 2.11 -16.33
N GLU A 151 -12.54 1.96 -15.20
CA GLU A 151 -13.82 1.31 -15.07
C GLU A 151 -14.73 1.87 -16.16
N GLU A 152 -15.20 0.97 -17.04
CA GLU A 152 -16.13 1.25 -18.13
C GLU A 152 -17.14 2.28 -17.64
N ALA A 153 -17.03 3.51 -18.17
CA ALA A 153 -18.03 4.54 -17.94
C ALA A 153 -19.39 3.91 -18.27
N PRO A 154 -20.38 3.94 -17.36
CA PRO A 154 -21.66 3.32 -17.65
C PRO A 154 -22.18 3.92 -18.96
N GLU A 155 -22.42 3.07 -19.95
CA GLU A 155 -23.17 3.44 -21.14
C GLU A 155 -24.49 4.03 -20.65
N ASN A 156 -24.57 5.36 -20.67
CA ASN A 156 -25.82 6.06 -20.44
C ASN A 156 -26.75 5.69 -21.58
N GLY A 157 -27.56 4.66 -21.30
CA GLY A 157 -28.75 4.32 -22.07
C GLY A 157 -29.66 5.54 -22.10
N THR A 158 -29.50 6.35 -23.14
CA THR A 158 -30.51 7.35 -23.50
C THR A 158 -31.48 6.62 -24.41
N ARG A 159 -32.52 6.06 -23.80
CA ARG A 159 -33.81 5.89 -24.46
C ARG A 159 -34.35 7.29 -24.74
N ASP A 160 -34.54 7.61 -26.01
CA ASP A 160 -35.65 8.42 -26.51
C ASP A 160 -36.16 7.78 -27.81
#